data_AF-A0A101EAY7-F1
#
_entry.id   AF-A0A101EAY7-F1
#
_cell.length_a   1.000
_cell.length_b   1.000
_cell.length_c   1.000
_cell.angle_alpha   90.00
_cell.angle_beta   90.00
_cell.angle_gamma   90.00
#
_symmetry.space_group_name_H-M   'P 1'
#
loop_
_entity.id
_entity.type
_entity.pdbx_description
1 polymer ?
#
loop_
_entity_poly.entity_id
_entity_poly.type
_entity_poly.pdbx_seq_one_letter_code
_entity_poly.pdbx_strand_id
1 'polypeptide(L)'
;AVKEGVPFKLVPARHTSTIGYWKYMERYAVPVHCAAALSIGRRAMGFKERVTKEMKQLVASIKQNLARKVNPDTPGEGEGMTRGVRACLRRLDRKLLLHNGLPPWQQEAYYSVWHDLKQLALSLR
;
A
#
# COMPACT_ATOMS: atom_id res chain seq x y z
N ALA A 1 -23.55 -18.31 -5.93
CA ALA A 1 -22.88 -19.00 -4.82
C ALA A 1 -23.87 -19.86 -4.04
N VAL A 2 -24.79 -19.27 -3.25
CA VAL A 2 -25.79 -20.01 -2.46
C VAL A 2 -26.67 -20.93 -3.31
N LYS A 3 -27.24 -20.41 -4.41
CA LYS A 3 -28.06 -21.20 -5.34
C LYS A 3 -27.33 -22.39 -5.97
N GLU A 4 -26.02 -22.24 -6.19
CA GLU A 4 -25.17 -23.23 -6.87
C GLU A 4 -24.47 -24.17 -5.86
N GLY A 5 -24.80 -24.11 -4.57
CA GLY A 5 -24.16 -24.91 -3.53
C GLY A 5 -22.67 -24.59 -3.30
N VAL A 6 -22.18 -23.47 -3.81
CA VAL A 6 -20.77 -23.08 -3.69
C VAL A 6 -20.52 -22.43 -2.32
N PRO A 7 -19.63 -22.98 -1.48
CA PRO A 7 -19.29 -22.37 -0.21
C PRO A 7 -18.60 -21.02 -0.41
N PHE A 8 -18.94 -20.05 0.42
CA PHE A 8 -18.35 -18.72 0.39
C PHE A 8 -17.99 -18.24 1.78
N LYS A 9 -17.03 -17.32 1.84
CA LYS A 9 -16.56 -16.70 3.07
C LYS A 9 -16.57 -15.18 2.91
N LEU A 10 -17.23 -14.50 3.83
CA LEU A 10 -17.18 -13.04 3.89
C LEU A 10 -15.82 -12.61 4.44
N VAL A 11 -15.17 -11.70 3.72
CA VAL A 11 -13.90 -11.10 4.13
C VAL A 11 -13.98 -9.58 4.00
N PRO A 12 -13.30 -8.83 4.89
CA PRO A 12 -13.25 -7.38 4.75
C PRO A 12 -12.54 -6.99 3.45
N ALA A 13 -13.17 -6.14 2.65
CA ALA A 13 -12.63 -5.68 1.38
C ALA A 13 -11.57 -4.56 1.52
N ARG A 14 -11.15 -4.23 2.75
CA ARG A 14 -10.33 -3.05 2.99
C ARG A 14 -8.95 -3.18 2.36
N HIS A 15 -8.52 -2.09 1.70
CA HIS A 15 -7.19 -1.92 1.12
C HIS A 15 -6.80 -2.89 0.00
N THR A 16 -7.73 -3.71 -0.50
CA THR A 16 -7.43 -4.76 -1.48
C THR A 16 -6.85 -4.21 -2.78
N SER A 17 -7.36 -3.09 -3.27
CA SER A 17 -6.82 -2.41 -4.46
C SER A 17 -5.44 -1.81 -4.21
N THR A 18 -5.19 -1.23 -3.04
CA THR A 18 -3.86 -0.71 -2.68
C THR A 18 -2.84 -1.84 -2.57
N ILE A 19 -3.21 -2.93 -1.89
CA ILE A 19 -2.36 -4.12 -1.77
C ILE A 19 -2.05 -4.67 -3.17
N GLY A 20 -3.08 -4.80 -4.00
CA GLY A 20 -2.95 -5.25 -5.38
C GLY A 20 -2.00 -4.37 -6.20
N TYR A 21 -2.18 -3.04 -6.15
CA TYR A 21 -1.34 -2.06 -6.83
C TYR A 21 0.13 -2.22 -6.45
N TRP A 22 0.45 -2.26 -5.15
CA TRP A 22 1.83 -2.29 -4.68
C TRP A 22 2.52 -3.66 -4.77
N LYS A 23 1.76 -4.77 -4.75
CA LYS A 23 2.36 -6.12 -4.68
C LYS A 23 2.25 -6.94 -5.95
N TYR A 24 1.16 -6.78 -6.70
CA TYR A 24 0.74 -7.78 -7.69
C TYR A 24 0.57 -7.19 -9.09
N MET A 25 0.15 -5.93 -9.21
CA MET A 25 -0.09 -5.29 -10.50
C MET A 25 1.16 -5.33 -11.39
N GLU A 26 2.28 -4.78 -10.90
CA GLU A 26 3.54 -4.76 -11.63
C GLU A 26 4.15 -6.17 -11.74
N ARG A 27 4.20 -6.89 -10.61
CA ARG A 27 4.86 -8.19 -10.52
C ARG A 27 4.26 -9.25 -11.45
N TYR A 28 2.95 -9.22 -11.63
CA TYR A 28 2.23 -10.19 -12.45
C TYR A 28 1.69 -9.59 -13.76
N ALA A 29 2.01 -8.34 -14.07
CA ALA A 29 1.49 -7.62 -15.23
C ALA A 29 -0.05 -7.73 -15.38
N VAL A 30 -0.77 -7.62 -14.26
CA VAL A 30 -2.23 -7.72 -14.23
C VAL A 30 -2.88 -6.38 -13.89
N PRO A 31 -4.08 -6.08 -14.40
CA PRO A 31 -4.82 -4.88 -14.00
C PRO A 31 -5.06 -4.84 -12.49
N VAL A 32 -5.19 -3.63 -11.93
CA VAL A 32 -5.37 -3.43 -10.48
C VAL A 32 -6.58 -4.18 -9.91
N HIS A 33 -7.66 -4.34 -10.70
CA HIS A 33 -8.85 -5.09 -10.30
C HIS A 33 -8.55 -6.59 -10.12
N CYS A 34 -7.77 -7.19 -11.02
CA CYS A 34 -7.34 -8.58 -10.91
C CYS A 34 -6.39 -8.77 -9.72
N ALA A 35 -5.48 -7.83 -9.52
CA ALA A 35 -4.58 -7.81 -8.35
C ALA A 35 -5.35 -7.67 -7.02
N ALA A 36 -6.44 -6.89 -7.00
CA ALA A 36 -7.32 -6.75 -5.85
C ALA A 36 -8.08 -8.06 -5.57
N ALA A 37 -8.60 -8.72 -6.61
CA ALA A 37 -9.26 -10.02 -6.50
C ALA A 37 -8.31 -11.08 -5.91
N LEU A 38 -7.05 -11.11 -6.36
CA LEU A 38 -6.02 -11.98 -5.78
C LEU A 38 -5.82 -11.71 -4.27
N SER A 39 -5.79 -10.44 -3.88
CA SER A 39 -5.66 -10.04 -2.46
C SER A 39 -6.86 -10.50 -1.62
N ILE A 40 -8.09 -10.44 -2.17
CA ILE A 40 -9.32 -10.94 -1.54
C ILE A 40 -9.26 -12.45 -1.36
N GLY A 41 -8.88 -13.19 -2.41
CA GLY A 41 -8.75 -14.65 -2.36
C GLY A 41 -7.73 -15.11 -1.30
N ARG A 42 -6.58 -14.45 -1.25
CA ARG A 42 -5.55 -14.70 -0.23
C ARG A 42 -6.07 -14.44 1.19
N ARG A 43 -6.83 -13.37 1.39
CA ARG A 43 -7.48 -13.07 2.67
C ARG A 43 -8.52 -14.13 3.05
N ALA A 44 -9.33 -14.62 2.10
CA ALA A 44 -10.28 -15.70 2.34
C ALA A 44 -9.59 -16.99 2.79
N MET A 45 -8.44 -17.30 2.20
CA MET A 45 -7.55 -18.41 2.58
C MET A 45 -6.77 -18.18 3.89
N GLY A 46 -6.91 -17.03 4.56
CA GLY A 46 -6.26 -16.75 5.85
C GLY A 46 -4.84 -16.20 5.77
N PHE A 47 -4.36 -15.83 4.57
CA PHE A 47 -3.05 -15.20 4.44
C PHE A 47 -3.07 -13.75 4.93
N LYS A 48 -2.09 -13.40 5.78
CA LYS A 48 -1.84 -12.02 6.19
C LYS A 48 -1.01 -11.30 5.14
N GLU A 49 -1.47 -10.12 4.72
CA GLU A 49 -0.75 -9.32 3.73
C GLU A 49 0.44 -8.59 4.37
N ARG A 50 1.62 -9.18 4.17
CA ARG A 50 2.90 -8.65 4.66
C ARG A 50 3.47 -7.60 3.70
N VAL A 51 4.10 -6.58 4.28
CA VAL A 51 4.99 -5.63 3.60
C VAL A 51 6.32 -6.35 3.32
N THR A 52 6.70 -6.43 2.05
CA THR A 52 7.94 -7.12 1.65
C THR A 52 9.16 -6.20 1.74
N LYS A 53 10.38 -6.76 1.61
CA LYS A 53 11.61 -5.96 1.66
C LYS A 53 11.71 -5.04 0.44
N GLU A 54 11.29 -5.54 -0.72
CA GLU A 54 11.29 -4.83 -2.00
C GLU A 54 10.38 -3.61 -1.93
N MET A 55 9.19 -3.74 -1.31
CA MET A 55 8.30 -2.60 -1.07
C MET A 55 8.95 -1.53 -0.17
N LYS A 56 9.68 -1.93 0.87
CA LYS A 56 10.39 -0.97 1.74
C LYS A 56 11.49 -0.23 0.96
N GLN A 57 12.22 -0.95 0.11
CA GLN A 57 13.24 -0.37 -0.76
C GLN A 57 12.64 0.60 -1.77
N LEU A 58 11.49 0.25 -2.37
CA LEU A 58 10.78 1.13 -3.30
C LEU A 58 10.31 2.42 -2.63
N VAL A 59 9.76 2.35 -1.41
CA VAL A 59 9.37 3.56 -0.67
C VAL A 59 10.61 4.41 -0.32
N ALA A 60 11.72 3.76 0.04
CA ALA A 60 12.98 4.46 0.31
C ALA A 60 13.54 5.15 -0.93
N SER A 61 13.49 4.51 -2.10
CA SER A 61 13.94 5.12 -3.36
C SER A 61 13.05 6.28 -3.78
N ILE A 62 11.73 6.18 -3.62
CA ILE A 62 10.79 7.30 -3.82
C ILE A 62 11.17 8.47 -2.92
N LYS A 63 11.40 8.23 -1.63
CA LYS A 63 11.81 9.27 -0.67
C LYS A 63 13.11 9.96 -1.09
N GLN A 64 14.11 9.20 -1.53
CA GLN A 64 15.39 9.74 -2.01
C GLN A 64 15.22 10.55 -3.30
N ASN A 65 14.44 10.05 -4.26
CA ASN A 65 14.19 10.74 -5.53
C ASN A 65 13.44 12.05 -5.31
N LEU A 66 12.45 12.07 -4.42
CA LEU A 66 11.76 13.30 -4.04
C LEU A 66 12.69 14.28 -3.31
N ALA A 67 13.58 13.80 -2.45
CA ALA A 67 14.57 14.64 -1.79
C ALA A 67 15.59 15.26 -2.76
N ARG A 68 16.04 14.51 -3.77
CA ARG A 68 16.96 15.00 -4.82
C ARG A 68 16.33 16.06 -5.71
N LYS A 69 15.02 15.98 -5.95
CA LYS A 69 14.28 16.97 -6.76
C LYS A 69 14.09 18.31 -6.05
N VAL A 70 14.28 18.39 -4.73
CA VAL A 70 14.19 19.64 -4.00
C VAL A 70 15.50 20.40 -4.15
N ASN A 71 15.50 21.46 -4.96
CA ASN A 71 16.60 22.42 -4.98
C ASN A 71 16.66 23.18 -3.64
N PRO A 72 17.87 23.51 -3.12
CA PRO A 72 18.03 24.27 -1.88
C PRO A 72 17.54 25.72 -2.00
N ASP A 73 17.46 26.26 -3.22
CA ASP A 73 17.18 27.67 -3.50
C ASP A 73 15.72 27.97 -3.86
N THR A 74 14.86 26.95 -3.99
CA THR A 74 13.41 27.12 -4.22
C THR A 74 12.60 26.56 -3.04
N PRO A 75 11.45 27.18 -2.70
CA PRO A 75 10.54 26.58 -1.74
C PRO A 75 10.09 25.22 -2.30
N GLY A 76 10.43 24.12 -1.61
CA GLY A 76 10.17 22.74 -2.07
C GLY A 76 8.69 22.36 -2.28
N GLU A 77 7.76 23.31 -2.13
CA GLU A 77 6.36 23.21 -2.51
C GLU A 77 6.19 23.56 -3.99
N GLY A 78 6.55 22.63 -4.86
CA GLY A 78 6.39 22.77 -6.31
C GLY A 78 7.01 21.62 -7.12
N GLU A 79 8.07 21.00 -6.59
CA GLU A 79 8.83 19.92 -7.25
C GLU A 79 8.56 18.53 -6.64
N GLY A 80 7.36 18.32 -6.09
CA GLY A 80 6.86 17.00 -5.65
C GLY A 80 7.01 16.66 -4.16
N MET A 81 7.76 17.44 -3.37
CA MET A 81 7.95 17.20 -1.92
C MET A 81 7.06 18.11 -1.05
N THR A 82 5.74 18.04 -1.24
CA THR A 82 4.79 18.84 -0.46
C THR A 82 4.84 18.48 1.03
N ARG A 83 4.37 19.39 1.90
CA ARG A 83 4.22 19.13 3.35
C ARG A 83 3.41 17.85 3.63
N GLY A 84 2.38 17.60 2.83
CA GLY A 84 1.54 16.40 2.89
C GLY A 84 2.31 15.12 2.58
N VAL A 85 3.07 15.10 1.48
CA VAL A 85 3.92 13.95 1.09
C VAL A 85 4.98 13.68 2.15
N ARG A 86 5.64 14.73 2.66
CA ARG A 86 6.63 14.60 3.73
C ARG A 86 6.03 14.01 5.01
N ALA A 87 4.83 14.45 5.40
CA ALA A 87 4.13 13.89 6.54
C ALA A 87 3.71 12.43 6.31
N CYS A 88 3.26 12.09 5.11
CA CYS A 88 2.91 10.73 4.72
C CYS A 88 4.11 9.77 4.81
N LEU A 89 5.27 10.16 4.24
CA LEU A 89 6.51 9.37 4.29
C LEU A 89 6.99 9.13 5.73
N ARG A 90 6.92 10.15 6.61
CA ARG A 90 7.25 9.97 8.04
C ARG A 90 6.35 8.94 8.74
N ARG A 91 5.04 8.94 8.44
CA ARG A 91 4.12 7.93 8.99
C ARG A 91 4.42 6.54 8.43
N LEU A 92 4.75 6.45 7.15
CA LEU A 92 5.13 5.19 6.50
C LEU A 92 6.38 4.57 7.11
N ASP A 93 7.43 5.35 7.38
CA ASP A 93 8.67 4.86 7.99
C ASP A 93 8.39 4.07 9.28
N ARG A 94 7.52 4.61 10.15
CA ARG A 94 7.11 3.92 11.38
C ARG A 94 6.23 2.69 11.11
N LYS A 95 5.21 2.82 10.25
CA LYS A 95 4.22 1.76 10.01
C LYS A 95 4.80 0.57 9.23
N LEU A 96 5.70 0.79 8.27
CA LEU A 96 6.34 -0.27 7.48
C LEU A 96 7.20 -1.20 8.34
N LEU A 97 7.76 -0.68 9.45
CA LEU A 97 8.52 -1.48 10.41
C LEU A 97 7.61 -2.39 11.24
N LEU A 98 6.48 -1.85 11.71
CA LEU A 98 5.60 -2.53 12.67
C LEU A 98 4.56 -3.46 12.01
N HIS A 99 4.10 -3.13 10.80
CA HIS A 99 2.93 -3.76 10.16
C HIS A 99 2.94 -5.29 10.18
N ASN A 100 4.08 -5.90 9.87
CA ASN A 100 4.19 -7.35 9.77
C ASN A 100 4.02 -8.08 11.11
N GLY A 101 4.22 -7.41 12.24
CA GLY A 101 3.99 -7.95 13.58
C GLY A 101 2.57 -7.74 14.10
N LEU A 102 1.74 -6.95 13.40
CA LEU A 102 0.38 -6.64 13.86
C LEU A 102 -0.59 -7.82 13.61
N PRO A 103 -1.62 -7.99 14.45
CA PRO A 103 -2.73 -8.92 14.19
C PRO A 103 -3.55 -8.48 12.96
N PRO A 104 -4.31 -9.41 12.33
CA PRO A 104 -5.06 -9.14 11.09
C PRO A 104 -5.96 -7.91 11.16
N TRP A 105 -6.74 -7.76 12.23
CA TRP A 105 -7.67 -6.64 12.39
C TRP A 105 -6.97 -5.27 12.43
N GLN A 106 -5.71 -5.21 12.89
CA GLN A 106 -4.89 -3.99 12.83
C GLN A 106 -4.28 -3.76 11.45
N GLN A 107 -3.81 -4.82 10.78
CA GLN A 107 -3.32 -4.73 9.40
C GLN A 107 -4.41 -4.25 8.43
N GLU A 108 -5.66 -4.62 8.73
CA GLU A 108 -6.86 -4.32 7.95
C GLU A 108 -7.63 -3.09 8.45
N ALA A 109 -7.09 -2.36 9.44
CA ALA A 109 -7.69 -1.13 9.95
C ALA A 109 -7.65 0.00 8.90
N TYR A 110 -8.57 0.96 8.98
CA TYR A 110 -8.65 2.07 8.02
C TYR A 110 -7.34 2.85 7.90
N TYR A 111 -6.69 3.17 9.03
CA TYR A 111 -5.44 3.93 9.05
C TYR A 111 -4.18 3.05 9.09
N SER A 112 -4.23 1.82 8.55
CA SER A 112 -3.05 0.95 8.47
C SER A 112 -2.03 1.45 7.45
N VAL A 113 -0.90 0.74 7.30
CA VAL A 113 0.17 1.12 6.34
C VAL A 113 -0.36 1.26 4.92
N TRP A 114 -1.36 0.46 4.55
CA TRP A 114 -1.98 0.47 3.23
C TRP A 114 -2.69 1.79 2.94
N HIS A 115 -3.23 2.47 3.95
CA HIS A 115 -3.82 3.79 3.76
C HIS A 115 -2.76 4.82 3.36
N ASP A 116 -1.65 4.87 4.08
CA ASP A 116 -0.58 5.82 3.75
C ASP A 116 0.08 5.47 2.41
N LEU A 117 0.22 4.18 2.07
CA LEU A 117 0.69 3.75 0.75
C LEU A 117 -0.27 4.18 -0.38
N LYS A 118 -1.58 4.21 -0.12
CA LYS A 118 -2.56 4.76 -1.08
C LYS A 118 -2.36 6.26 -1.26
N GLN A 119 -2.22 7.00 -0.16
CA GLN A 119 -1.99 8.46 -0.22
C GLN A 119 -0.69 8.80 -0.95
N LEU A 120 0.38 8.05 -0.69
CA LEU A 120 1.64 8.20 -1.41
C LEU A 120 1.45 7.95 -2.92
N ALA A 121 0.81 6.84 -3.30
CA ALA A 121 0.58 6.54 -4.72
C ALA A 121 -0.26 7.61 -5.44
N LEU A 122 -1.26 8.19 -4.77
CA LEU A 122 -2.06 9.28 -5.32
C LEU A 122 -1.29 10.58 -5.47
N SER A 123 -0.31 10.83 -4.59
CA SER A 123 0.52 12.05 -4.63
C SER A 123 1.63 11.99 -5.68
N LEU A 124 1.88 10.81 -6.27
CA LEU A 124 2.91 10.59 -7.29
C LEU A 124 2.34 10.58 -8.73
N ARG A 125 1.02 10.75 -8.88
CA ARG A 125 0.35 10.92 -10.18
C ARG A 125 0.39 12.39 -10.58
#